data_AF-A0A2X2Y6E2-F1
#
_entry.id   AF-A0A2X2Y6E2-F1
#
_cell.length_a   1.000
_cell.length_b   1.000
_cell.length_c   1.000
_cell.angle_alpha   90.00
_cell.angle_beta   90.00
_cell.angle_gamma   90.00
#
_symmetry.space_group_name_H-M   'P 1'
#
loop_
_entity.id
_entity.type
_entity.pdbx_description
1 polymer ?
#
loop_
_entity_poly.entity_id
_entity_poly.type
_entity_poly.pdbx_seq_one_letter_code
_entity_poly.pdbx_strand_id
1 'polypeptide(L)'
;MEKYKEIQEVKEIFDILEKIKKININSKNYEDEINEISNSLINYYNNKGRHIYSEVSAFLFKVEDDDYEYIFENVKKVHKNLLHYDFENNSDYADKVLKLEDHIKLEWIRFERLKEVQEKNGIELSNKIKEETRKLKEEADKFEVESKKHKGKIKNLNKSYKKMKDNIDGLNSQIISVIGIFSAIVITFFGGINFLESVLNSIGKVSKYRFVLGAFIVGFVMFNTIFMLLNFISKLTEKNIRSECRYYKNGYCDSECKIRGKIKCVKEKHPTIYWVNICFILGIISIVIIYYIDYYNIISHIFF
;
A
#
# COMPACT_ATOMS: atom_id res chain seq x y z
N MET A 1 70.47 69.40 -20.66
CA MET A 1 70.68 69.26 -19.20
C MET A 1 69.33 68.93 -18.61
N GLU A 2 68.95 67.65 -18.66
CA GLU A 2 67.75 67.13 -18.02
C GLU A 2 67.97 65.63 -17.83
N LYS A 3 68.09 65.24 -16.56
CA LYS A 3 68.48 63.91 -16.11
C LYS A 3 67.18 63.10 -16.02
N TYR A 4 66.91 62.25 -17.01
CA TYR A 4 65.80 61.30 -16.95
C TYR A 4 66.02 60.38 -15.74
N LYS A 5 65.19 60.55 -14.71
CA LYS A 5 65.05 59.60 -13.59
C LYS A 5 64.46 58.30 -14.17
N GLU A 6 65.15 57.19 -13.96
CA GLU A 6 64.60 55.85 -14.18
C GLU A 6 63.27 55.74 -13.43
N ILE A 7 62.19 55.42 -14.16
CA ILE A 7 60.89 55.13 -13.57
C ILE A 7 60.97 53.70 -13.03
N GLN A 8 61.31 53.57 -11.75
CA GLN A 8 61.16 52.30 -11.03
C GLN A 8 59.68 51.92 -11.00
N GLU A 9 59.37 50.71 -11.47
CA GLU A 9 58.03 50.13 -11.43
C GLU A 9 57.50 50.12 -9.98
N VAL A 10 56.42 50.87 -9.73
CA VAL A 10 55.84 51.01 -8.40
C VAL A 10 55.02 49.76 -8.11
N LYS A 11 55.53 48.88 -7.25
CA LYS A 11 54.80 47.69 -6.75
C LYS A 11 53.45 48.11 -6.15
N GLU A 12 52.41 47.33 -6.39
CA GLU A 12 51.13 47.56 -5.72
C GLU A 12 51.23 47.18 -4.24
N ILE A 13 50.35 47.73 -3.40
CA ILE A 13 50.33 47.38 -1.97
C ILE A 13 50.09 45.88 -1.77
N PHE A 14 49.34 45.26 -2.68
CA PHE A 14 49.08 43.83 -2.69
C PHE A 14 50.37 43.02 -2.80
N ASP A 15 51.28 43.38 -3.70
CA ASP A 15 52.56 42.68 -3.88
C ASP A 15 53.47 42.81 -2.66
N ILE A 16 53.42 43.97 -2.01
CA ILE A 16 54.17 44.24 -0.79
C ILE A 16 53.62 43.38 0.36
N LEU A 17 52.30 43.29 0.49
CA LEU A 17 51.64 42.46 1.49
C LEU A 17 51.85 40.95 1.25
N GLU A 18 51.88 40.52 -0.01
CA GLU A 18 52.27 39.15 -0.40
C GLU A 18 53.71 38.82 0.00
N LYS A 19 54.64 39.77 -0.12
CA LYS A 19 56.02 39.61 0.38
C LYS A 19 56.05 39.51 1.90
N ILE A 20 55.35 40.41 2.59
CA ILE A 20 55.20 40.41 4.06
C ILE A 20 54.66 39.06 4.56
N LYS A 21 53.67 38.49 3.86
CA LYS A 21 53.11 37.17 4.17
C LYS A 21 54.11 36.03 4.05
N LYS A 22 55.10 36.12 3.14
CA LYS A 22 56.04 35.01 2.84
C LYS A 22 57.28 34.99 3.73
N ILE A 23 57.56 36.07 4.44
CA ILE A 23 58.83 36.26 5.14
C ILE A 23 58.81 35.63 6.52
N ASN A 24 59.80 34.78 6.75
CA ASN A 24 59.93 34.02 7.98
C ASN A 24 60.77 34.72 9.03
N ILE A 25 60.15 35.01 10.18
CA ILE A 25 60.80 35.55 11.39
C ILE A 25 62.05 34.75 11.79
N ASN A 26 62.09 33.44 11.51
CA ASN A 26 63.22 32.57 11.84
C ASN A 26 64.27 32.47 10.70
N SER A 27 64.12 33.21 9.60
CA SER A 27 65.07 33.20 8.49
C SER A 27 66.35 33.95 8.88
N LYS A 28 67.51 33.47 8.42
CA LYS A 28 68.80 34.17 8.62
C LYS A 28 68.85 35.52 7.92
N ASN A 29 68.00 35.73 6.91
CA ASN A 29 67.94 36.93 6.08
C ASN A 29 66.76 37.83 6.48
N TYR A 30 66.08 37.55 7.60
CA TYR A 30 64.84 38.22 7.98
C TYR A 30 64.99 39.73 8.04
N GLU A 31 66.08 40.22 8.63
CA GLU A 31 66.32 41.67 8.73
C GLU A 31 66.56 42.31 7.35
N ASP A 32 67.23 41.61 6.43
CA ASP A 32 67.44 42.07 5.05
C ASP A 32 66.12 42.09 4.26
N GLU A 33 65.27 41.09 4.45
CA GLU A 33 63.93 41.02 3.85
C GLU A 33 63.01 42.14 4.39
N ILE A 34 63.08 42.42 5.69
CA ILE A 34 62.39 43.55 6.33
C ILE A 34 62.89 44.89 5.78
N ASN A 35 64.20 45.04 5.56
CA ASN A 35 64.78 46.22 4.92
C ASN A 35 64.27 46.38 3.47
N GLU A 36 64.20 45.30 2.69
CA GLU A 36 63.68 45.33 1.31
C GLU A 36 62.20 45.76 1.28
N ILE A 37 61.38 45.26 2.22
CA ILE A 37 59.99 45.69 2.35
C ILE A 37 59.91 47.16 2.77
N SER A 38 60.72 47.58 3.73
CA SER A 38 60.74 48.97 4.22
C SER A 38 61.01 49.92 3.05
N ASN A 39 61.99 49.60 2.21
CA ASN A 39 62.28 50.34 0.97
C ASN A 39 61.13 50.30 -0.04
N SER A 40 60.48 49.14 -0.20
CA SER A 40 59.32 49.00 -1.09
C SER A 40 58.13 49.87 -0.64
N LEU A 41 57.89 49.97 0.68
CA LEU A 41 56.85 50.82 1.25
C LEU A 41 57.19 52.30 1.14
N ILE A 42 58.45 52.69 1.37
CA ILE A 42 58.93 54.06 1.15
C ILE A 42 58.66 54.46 -0.31
N ASN A 43 59.04 53.61 -1.27
CA ASN A 43 58.78 53.87 -2.69
C ASN A 43 57.27 53.95 -2.98
N TYR A 44 56.47 53.03 -2.43
CA TYR A 44 55.01 53.06 -2.58
C TYR A 44 54.42 54.37 -2.06
N TYR A 45 54.75 54.79 -0.83
CA TYR A 45 54.21 56.00 -0.23
C TYR A 45 54.68 57.29 -0.89
N ASN A 46 55.89 57.32 -1.45
CA ASN A 46 56.34 58.45 -2.26
C ASN A 46 55.50 58.64 -3.52
N ASN A 47 55.01 57.55 -4.11
CA ASN A 47 54.24 57.60 -5.36
C ASN A 47 52.73 57.71 -5.13
N LYS A 48 52.19 57.03 -4.10
CA LYS A 48 50.74 56.88 -3.85
C LYS A 48 50.26 57.66 -2.64
N GLY A 49 51.15 58.16 -1.78
CA GLY A 49 50.84 58.94 -0.58
C GLY A 49 50.31 58.13 0.60
N ARG A 50 49.36 57.21 0.36
CA ARG A 50 48.75 56.32 1.35
C ARG A 50 48.38 54.97 0.74
N HIS A 51 48.26 53.94 1.55
CA HIS A 51 47.64 52.68 1.16
C HIS A 51 46.11 52.83 1.15
N ILE A 52 45.44 52.06 0.30
CA ILE A 52 43.99 52.06 0.21
C ILE A 52 43.45 50.95 1.14
N TYR A 53 42.66 51.33 2.14
CA TYR A 53 42.11 50.38 3.11
C TYR A 53 41.31 49.23 2.48
N SER A 54 40.56 49.50 1.40
CA SER A 54 39.83 48.44 0.68
C SER A 54 40.75 47.42 0.03
N GLU A 55 41.95 47.81 -0.44
CA GLU A 55 42.93 46.88 -1.02
C GLU A 55 43.56 46.02 0.07
N VAL A 56 43.90 46.62 1.21
CA VAL A 56 44.43 45.89 2.37
C VAL A 56 43.39 44.91 2.92
N SER A 57 42.15 45.34 3.11
CA SER A 57 41.04 44.47 3.53
C SER A 57 40.77 43.35 2.51
N ALA A 58 40.82 43.63 1.22
CA ALA A 58 40.62 42.63 0.18
C ALA A 58 41.75 41.60 0.10
N PHE A 59 42.99 42.02 0.42
CA PHE A 59 44.11 41.11 0.60
C PHE A 59 43.87 40.21 1.82
N LEU A 60 43.63 40.81 3.00
CA LEU A 60 43.42 40.06 4.24
C LEU A 60 42.25 39.09 4.14
N PHE A 61 41.16 39.44 3.46
CA PHE A 61 40.03 38.53 3.26
C PHE A 61 40.39 37.23 2.52
N LYS A 62 41.48 37.21 1.74
CA LYS A 62 41.97 36.04 1.00
C LYS A 62 43.03 35.25 1.77
N VAL A 63 43.48 35.77 2.91
CA VAL A 63 44.52 35.17 3.73
C VAL A 63 43.91 34.05 4.58
N GLU A 64 44.68 33.00 4.83
CA GLU A 64 44.26 31.90 5.71
C GLU A 64 44.29 32.37 7.17
N ASP A 65 43.39 31.86 8.01
CA ASP A 65 43.18 32.39 9.36
C ASP A 65 44.45 32.40 10.24
N ASP A 66 45.37 31.48 10.01
CA ASP A 66 46.59 31.33 10.81
C ASP A 66 47.70 32.34 10.40
N ASP A 67 47.54 33.02 9.26
CA ASP A 67 48.55 33.94 8.71
C ASP A 67 48.37 35.40 9.18
N TYR A 68 47.23 35.77 9.78
CA TYR A 68 46.95 37.15 10.20
C TYR A 68 47.93 37.65 11.26
N GLU A 69 48.19 36.83 12.28
CA GLU A 69 49.13 37.14 13.36
C GLU A 69 50.54 37.33 12.81
N TYR A 70 50.92 36.48 11.86
CA TYR A 70 52.22 36.52 11.22
C TYR A 70 52.44 37.77 10.36
N ILE A 71 51.46 38.12 9.53
CA ILE A 71 51.48 39.36 8.74
C ILE A 71 51.56 40.57 9.66
N PHE A 72 50.76 40.58 10.74
CA PHE A 72 50.75 41.67 11.70
C PHE A 72 52.13 41.87 12.37
N GLU A 73 52.76 40.80 12.87
CA GLU A 73 54.09 40.91 13.50
C GLU A 73 55.17 41.34 12.51
N ASN A 74 55.10 40.89 11.25
CA ASN A 74 56.03 41.36 10.20
C ASN A 74 55.84 42.85 9.86
N VAL A 75 54.60 43.34 9.77
CA VAL A 75 54.33 44.77 9.54
C VAL A 75 54.81 45.63 10.71
N LYS A 76 54.60 45.17 11.94
CA LYS A 76 55.08 45.84 13.15
C LYS A 76 56.61 45.91 13.21
N LYS A 77 57.30 44.87 12.73
CA LYS A 77 58.77 44.88 12.59
C LYS A 77 59.24 45.88 11.53
N VAL A 78 58.54 45.97 10.39
CA VAL A 78 58.79 47.00 9.36
C VAL A 78 58.55 48.40 9.90
N HIS A 79 57.45 48.62 10.62
CA HIS A 79 57.17 49.89 11.30
C HIS A 79 58.31 50.29 12.24
N LYS A 80 58.78 49.35 13.07
CA LYS A 80 59.92 49.59 13.97
C LYS A 80 61.20 49.98 13.23
N ASN A 81 61.46 49.39 12.07
CA ASN A 81 62.61 49.74 11.23
C ASN A 81 62.48 51.17 10.68
N LEU A 82 61.29 51.53 10.20
CA LEU A 82 61.02 52.85 9.64
C LEU A 82 61.07 53.97 10.68
N LEU A 83 60.81 53.70 11.97
CA LEU A 83 61.00 54.69 13.03
C LEU A 83 62.46 55.19 13.09
N HIS A 84 63.42 54.29 12.89
CA HIS A 84 64.82 54.67 12.86
C HIS A 84 65.15 55.48 11.60
N TYR A 85 64.64 55.03 10.44
CA TYR A 85 64.81 55.72 9.17
C TYR A 85 64.23 57.15 9.19
N ASP A 86 63.02 57.32 9.71
CA ASP A 86 62.36 58.62 9.80
C ASP A 86 63.11 59.60 10.70
N PHE A 87 63.67 59.12 11.81
CA PHE A 87 64.51 59.93 12.69
C PHE A 87 65.76 60.45 11.97
N GLU A 88 66.41 59.62 11.16
CA GLU A 88 67.62 59.99 10.42
C GLU A 88 67.34 60.89 9.20
N ASN A 89 66.20 60.67 8.52
CA ASN A 89 65.90 61.29 7.23
C ASN A 89 64.85 62.41 7.30
N ASN A 90 64.31 62.70 8.50
CA ASN A 90 63.24 63.67 8.73
C ASN A 90 62.02 63.42 7.82
N SER A 91 61.52 62.17 7.84
CA SER A 91 60.37 61.69 7.07
C SER A 91 59.22 61.19 7.97
N ASP A 92 58.11 60.74 7.36
CA ASP A 92 56.86 60.33 8.04
C ASP A 92 56.37 58.92 7.62
N TYR A 93 57.28 58.04 7.15
CA TYR A 93 56.89 56.72 6.65
C TYR A 93 56.46 55.76 7.76
N ALA A 94 57.06 55.84 8.95
CA ALA A 94 56.65 55.10 10.13
C ALA A 94 55.20 55.39 10.49
N ASP A 95 54.77 56.67 10.48
CA ASP A 95 53.37 57.05 10.73
C ASP A 95 52.42 56.48 9.67
N LYS A 96 52.86 56.41 8.41
CA LYS A 96 52.08 55.79 7.31
C LYS A 96 51.98 54.27 7.47
N VAL A 97 53.03 53.60 7.94
CA VAL A 97 53.00 52.15 8.23
C VAL A 97 52.26 51.84 9.52
N LEU A 98 52.28 52.70 10.54
CA LEU A 98 51.45 52.55 11.72
C LEU A 98 49.96 52.51 11.36
N LYS A 99 49.52 53.33 10.40
CA LYS A 99 48.14 53.26 9.87
C LYS A 99 47.83 51.92 9.18
N LEU A 100 48.84 51.30 8.54
CA LEU A 100 48.71 49.99 7.90
C LEU A 100 48.63 48.89 8.96
N GLU A 101 49.50 48.95 9.96
CA GLU A 101 49.51 48.07 11.14
C GLU A 101 48.16 48.08 11.85
N ASP A 102 47.64 49.27 12.16
CA ASP A 102 46.35 49.45 12.82
C ASP A 102 45.19 48.91 11.98
N HIS A 103 45.18 49.17 10.67
CA HIS A 103 44.16 48.64 9.77
C HIS A 103 44.18 47.12 9.69
N ILE A 104 45.37 46.51 9.60
CA ILE A 104 45.53 45.04 9.62
C ILE A 104 45.01 44.46 10.93
N LYS A 105 45.35 45.08 12.08
CA LYS A 105 44.88 44.60 13.38
C LYS A 105 43.37 44.69 13.53
N LEU A 106 42.78 45.79 13.07
CA LEU A 106 41.33 46.01 13.08
C LEU A 106 40.60 44.94 12.26
N GLU A 107 41.08 44.67 11.04
CA GLU A 107 40.47 43.69 10.14
C GLU A 107 40.63 42.26 10.64
N TRP A 108 41.79 41.92 11.21
CA TRP A 108 42.00 40.63 11.87
C TRP A 108 40.95 40.37 12.97
N ILE A 109 40.76 41.31 13.90
CA ILE A 109 39.76 41.20 14.98
C ILE A 109 38.34 41.05 14.41
N ARG A 110 38.03 41.78 13.32
CA ARG A 110 36.72 41.69 12.66
C ARG A 110 36.48 40.31 12.05
N PHE A 111 37.49 39.73 11.40
CA PHE A 111 37.38 38.39 10.81
C PHE A 111 37.27 37.29 11.86
N GLU A 112 38.05 37.36 12.94
CA GLU A 112 37.90 36.42 14.07
C GLU A 112 36.49 36.45 14.65
N ARG A 113 35.96 37.65 14.92
CA ARG A 113 34.59 37.80 15.43
C ARG A 113 33.55 37.27 14.45
N LEU A 114 33.74 37.51 13.15
CA LEU A 114 32.83 37.01 12.13
C LEU A 114 32.82 35.47 12.11
N LYS A 115 34.00 34.85 12.19
CA LYS A 115 34.16 33.39 12.26
C LYS A 115 33.48 32.81 13.50
N GLU A 116 33.72 33.37 14.68
CA GLU A 116 33.06 32.92 15.91
C GLU A 116 31.53 32.96 15.80
N VAL A 117 30.98 34.05 15.24
CA VAL A 117 29.54 34.21 15.06
C VAL A 117 29.02 33.19 14.05
N GLN A 118 29.73 32.94 12.96
CA GLN A 118 29.37 31.93 11.97
C GLN A 118 29.39 30.52 12.56
N GLU A 119 30.41 30.17 13.34
CA GLU A 119 30.51 28.87 14.01
C GLU A 119 29.37 28.68 15.02
N LYS A 120 29.11 29.69 15.87
CA LYS A 120 27.98 29.66 16.83
C LYS A 120 26.65 29.49 16.11
N ASN A 121 26.40 30.27 15.05
CA ASN A 121 25.18 30.17 14.25
C ASN A 121 25.07 28.80 13.55
N GLY A 122 26.19 28.26 13.06
CA GLY A 122 26.24 26.93 12.44
C GLY A 122 25.91 25.82 13.41
N ILE A 123 26.44 25.88 14.63
CA ILE A 123 26.13 24.92 15.70
C ILE A 123 24.65 25.04 16.11
N GLU A 124 24.14 26.25 16.31
CA GLU A 124 22.73 26.47 16.67
C GLU A 124 21.78 25.95 15.59
N LEU A 125 22.06 26.26 14.32
CA LEU A 125 21.29 25.78 13.19
C LEU A 125 21.32 24.25 13.10
N SER A 126 22.50 23.64 13.25
CA SER A 126 22.66 22.18 13.24
C SER A 126 21.84 21.51 14.36
N ASN A 127 21.83 22.09 15.56
CA ASN A 127 21.03 21.59 16.67
C ASN A 127 19.53 21.70 16.40
N LYS A 128 19.07 22.83 15.85
CA LYS A 128 17.66 23.02 15.44
C LYS A 128 17.25 22.00 14.39
N ILE A 129 18.06 21.82 13.35
CA ILE A 129 17.82 20.82 12.28
C ILE A 129 17.74 19.41 12.88
N LYS A 130 18.65 19.07 13.80
CA LYS A 130 18.66 17.75 14.46
C LYS A 130 17.40 17.53 15.30
N GLU A 131 16.92 18.56 16.00
CA GLU A 131 15.70 18.48 16.80
C GLU A 131 14.45 18.34 15.92
N GLU A 132 14.33 19.14 14.86
CA GLU A 132 13.22 19.02 13.90
C GLU A 132 13.22 17.67 13.19
N THR A 133 14.39 17.18 12.78
CA THR A 133 14.53 15.85 12.17
C THR A 133 14.08 14.74 13.11
N ARG A 134 14.38 14.86 14.43
CA ARG A 134 13.90 13.90 15.44
C ARG A 134 12.38 13.94 15.56
N LYS A 135 11.77 15.14 15.61
CA LYS A 135 10.30 15.31 15.68
C LYS A 135 9.61 14.70 14.47
N LEU A 136 10.12 14.99 13.26
CA LEU A 136 9.60 14.42 12.02
C LEU A 136 9.68 12.90 12.00
N LYS A 137 10.78 12.32 12.50
CA LYS A 137 10.95 10.87 12.58
C LYS A 137 9.92 10.24 13.54
N GLU A 138 9.69 10.85 14.71
CA GLU A 138 8.69 10.37 15.66
C GLU A 138 7.25 10.43 15.11
N GLU A 139 6.93 11.46 14.33
CA GLU A 139 5.64 11.55 13.62
C GLU A 139 5.51 10.50 12.52
N ALA A 140 6.58 10.26 11.75
CA ALA A 140 6.60 9.23 10.71
C ALA A 140 6.39 7.81 11.30
N ASP A 141 7.05 7.50 12.43
CA ASP A 141 6.90 6.21 13.12
C ASP A 141 5.47 6.01 13.62
N LYS A 142 4.85 7.05 14.20
CA LYS A 142 3.44 7.03 14.62
C LYS A 142 2.50 6.79 13.43
N PHE A 143 2.73 7.49 12.33
CA PHE A 143 1.95 7.33 11.11
C PHE A 143 2.04 5.91 10.54
N GLU A 144 3.22 5.28 10.57
CA GLU A 144 3.41 3.91 10.10
C GLU A 144 2.57 2.91 10.92
N VAL A 145 2.58 3.05 12.25
CA VAL A 145 1.78 2.20 13.15
C VAL A 145 0.28 2.35 12.86
N GLU A 146 -0.19 3.58 12.69
CA GLU A 146 -1.60 3.85 12.37
C GLU A 146 -2.00 3.32 11.00
N SER A 147 -1.12 3.43 10.01
CA SER A 147 -1.32 2.90 8.66
C SER A 147 -1.45 1.36 8.68
N LYS A 148 -0.60 0.66 9.45
CA LYS A 148 -0.72 -0.80 9.65
C LYS A 148 -2.06 -1.18 10.29
N LYS A 149 -2.53 -0.42 11.27
CA LYS A 149 -3.84 -0.63 11.91
C LYS A 149 -4.99 -0.45 10.93
N HIS A 150 -4.96 0.60 10.10
CA HIS A 150 -5.95 0.84 9.06
C HIS A 150 -5.98 -0.27 8.01
N LYS A 151 -4.81 -0.74 7.56
CA LYS A 151 -4.70 -1.88 6.63
C LYS A 151 -5.35 -3.14 7.20
N GLY A 152 -5.17 -3.41 8.50
CA GLY A 152 -5.84 -4.50 9.21
C GLY A 152 -7.37 -4.35 9.21
N LYS A 153 -7.88 -3.16 9.52
CA LYS A 153 -9.33 -2.86 9.48
C LYS A 153 -9.92 -3.05 8.09
N ILE A 154 -9.25 -2.56 7.04
CA ILE A 154 -9.69 -2.72 5.64
C ILE A 154 -9.77 -4.20 5.26
N LYS A 155 -8.80 -5.03 5.67
CA LYS A 155 -8.82 -6.47 5.41
C LYS A 155 -10.04 -7.15 6.07
N ASN A 156 -10.36 -6.76 7.30
CA ASN A 156 -11.53 -7.29 8.02
C ASN A 156 -12.84 -6.83 7.37
N LEU A 157 -12.92 -5.56 6.98
CA LEU A 157 -14.08 -5.00 6.28
C LEU A 157 -14.33 -5.72 4.95
N ASN A 158 -13.28 -5.95 4.15
CA ASN A 158 -13.38 -6.71 2.90
C ASN A 158 -13.87 -8.15 3.12
N LYS A 159 -13.42 -8.81 4.21
CA LYS A 159 -13.91 -10.15 4.56
C LYS A 159 -15.40 -10.13 4.94
N SER A 160 -15.85 -9.13 5.69
CA SER A 160 -17.26 -8.95 6.03
C SER A 160 -18.10 -8.65 4.79
N TYR A 161 -17.63 -7.74 3.93
CA TYR A 161 -18.28 -7.41 2.66
C TYR A 161 -18.44 -8.64 1.75
N LYS A 162 -17.39 -9.46 1.62
CA LYS A 162 -17.46 -10.69 0.83
C LYS A 162 -18.51 -11.67 1.38
N LYS A 163 -18.52 -11.89 2.70
CA LYS A 163 -19.55 -12.73 3.34
C LYS A 163 -20.96 -12.19 3.11
N MET A 164 -21.14 -10.87 3.20
CA MET A 164 -22.44 -10.23 2.96
C MET A 164 -22.88 -10.41 1.51
N LYS A 165 -21.97 -10.25 0.54
CA LYS A 165 -22.23 -10.52 -0.86
C LYS A 165 -22.63 -11.98 -1.11
N ASP A 166 -21.87 -12.92 -0.57
CA ASP A 166 -22.15 -14.35 -0.72
C ASP A 166 -23.54 -14.70 -0.11
N ASN A 167 -23.90 -14.08 1.02
CA ASN A 167 -25.23 -14.23 1.62
C ASN A 167 -26.34 -13.64 0.72
N ILE A 168 -26.13 -12.47 0.12
CA ILE A 168 -27.10 -11.84 -0.81
C ILE A 168 -27.31 -12.72 -2.04
N ASP A 169 -26.23 -13.25 -2.61
CA ASP A 169 -26.30 -14.16 -3.76
C ASP A 169 -27.07 -15.44 -3.39
N GLY A 170 -26.87 -15.96 -2.18
CA GLY A 170 -27.65 -17.06 -1.62
C GLY A 170 -29.15 -16.73 -1.48
N LEU A 171 -29.50 -15.53 -1.00
CA LEU A 171 -30.89 -15.08 -0.87
C LEU A 171 -31.59 -14.99 -2.23
N ASN A 172 -30.92 -14.49 -3.27
CA ASN A 172 -31.49 -14.42 -4.61
C ASN A 172 -31.91 -15.81 -5.13
N SER A 173 -31.06 -16.82 -4.92
CA SER A 173 -31.38 -18.20 -5.28
C SER A 173 -32.60 -18.74 -4.52
N GLN A 174 -32.70 -18.44 -3.22
CA GLN A 174 -33.85 -18.81 -2.40
C GLN A 174 -35.14 -18.12 -2.88
N ILE A 175 -35.09 -16.83 -3.22
CA ILE A 175 -36.23 -16.07 -3.76
C ILE A 175 -36.72 -16.68 -5.08
N ILE A 176 -35.81 -16.98 -6.01
CA ILE A 176 -36.16 -17.62 -7.29
C ILE A 176 -36.82 -18.98 -7.03
N SER A 177 -36.30 -19.75 -6.08
CA SER A 177 -36.87 -21.05 -5.71
C SER A 177 -38.29 -20.93 -5.14
N VAL A 178 -38.52 -19.96 -4.24
CA VAL A 178 -39.83 -19.67 -3.66
C VAL A 178 -40.82 -19.25 -4.75
N ILE A 179 -40.43 -18.35 -5.67
CA ILE A 179 -41.27 -17.94 -6.81
C ILE A 179 -41.62 -19.14 -7.69
N GLY A 180 -40.66 -20.03 -7.95
CA GLY A 180 -40.88 -21.26 -8.72
C GLY A 180 -41.91 -22.19 -8.06
N ILE A 181 -41.81 -22.40 -6.75
CA ILE A 181 -42.77 -23.21 -5.98
C ILE A 181 -44.16 -22.57 -6.00
N PHE A 182 -44.27 -21.27 -5.72
CA PHE A 182 -45.56 -20.57 -5.77
C PHE A 182 -46.21 -20.64 -7.15
N SER A 183 -45.44 -20.45 -8.23
CA SER A 183 -45.95 -20.53 -9.60
C SER A 183 -46.46 -21.93 -9.93
N ALA A 184 -45.71 -22.97 -9.55
CA ALA A 184 -46.12 -24.36 -9.75
C ALA A 184 -47.40 -24.70 -8.98
N ILE A 185 -47.54 -24.21 -7.74
CA ILE A 185 -48.75 -24.39 -6.93
C ILE A 185 -49.95 -23.75 -7.64
N VAL A 186 -49.83 -22.49 -8.08
CA VAL A 186 -50.92 -21.76 -8.75
C VAL A 186 -51.35 -22.47 -10.05
N ILE A 187 -50.39 -22.86 -10.90
CA ILE A 187 -50.66 -23.58 -12.16
C ILE A 187 -51.36 -24.92 -11.87
N THR A 188 -50.90 -25.65 -10.84
CA THR A 188 -51.46 -26.95 -10.45
C THR A 188 -52.89 -26.82 -9.93
N PHE A 189 -53.19 -25.79 -9.11
CA PHE A 189 -54.54 -25.55 -8.62
C PHE A 189 -55.51 -25.22 -9.75
N PHE A 190 -55.17 -24.28 -10.64
CA PHE A 190 -56.04 -23.92 -11.76
C PHE A 190 -56.20 -25.07 -12.77
N GLY A 191 -55.12 -25.79 -13.10
CA GLY A 191 -55.19 -26.96 -13.96
C GLY A 191 -55.98 -28.11 -13.34
N GLY A 192 -55.81 -28.34 -12.04
CA GLY A 192 -56.47 -29.40 -11.28
C GLY A 192 -57.97 -29.18 -11.14
N ILE A 193 -58.42 -27.93 -10.91
CA ILE A 193 -59.85 -27.60 -10.82
C ILE A 193 -60.57 -27.89 -12.15
N ASN A 194 -60.01 -27.41 -13.27
CA ASN A 194 -60.60 -27.64 -14.60
C ASN A 194 -60.64 -29.14 -14.97
N PHE A 195 -59.61 -29.89 -14.59
CA PHE A 195 -59.59 -31.33 -14.79
C PHE A 195 -60.63 -32.05 -13.92
N LEU A 196 -60.74 -31.69 -12.64
CA LEU A 196 -61.70 -32.27 -11.70
C LEU A 196 -63.14 -32.06 -12.18
N GLU A 197 -63.47 -30.87 -12.68
CA GLU A 197 -64.77 -30.55 -13.25
C GLU A 197 -65.12 -31.49 -14.42
N SER A 198 -64.18 -31.69 -15.34
CA SER A 198 -64.36 -32.60 -16.49
C SER A 198 -64.58 -34.06 -16.08
N VAL A 199 -63.85 -34.53 -15.06
CA VAL A 199 -63.98 -35.89 -14.51
C VAL A 199 -65.34 -36.07 -13.83
N LEU A 200 -65.77 -35.11 -13.00
CA LEU A 200 -67.08 -35.15 -12.33
C LEU A 200 -68.23 -35.14 -13.32
N ASN A 201 -68.13 -34.37 -14.41
CA ASN A 201 -69.12 -34.37 -15.49
C ASN A 201 -69.18 -35.69 -16.28
N SER A 202 -68.10 -36.48 -16.27
CA SER A 202 -67.99 -37.74 -17.01
C SER A 202 -68.32 -38.98 -16.19
N ILE A 203 -68.35 -38.88 -14.85
CA ILE A 203 -68.47 -40.05 -13.95
C ILE A 203 -69.78 -40.83 -14.11
N GLY A 204 -70.89 -40.13 -14.38
CA GLY A 204 -72.20 -40.75 -14.56
C GLY A 204 -72.37 -41.51 -15.88
N LYS A 205 -71.45 -41.36 -16.82
CA LYS A 205 -71.53 -41.95 -18.17
C LYS A 205 -70.70 -43.23 -18.33
N VAL A 206 -69.85 -43.58 -17.37
CA VAL A 206 -68.86 -44.65 -17.49
C VAL A 206 -69.27 -45.88 -16.69
N SER A 207 -68.96 -47.08 -17.21
CA SER A 207 -69.23 -48.33 -16.48
C SER A 207 -68.37 -48.45 -15.22
N LYS A 208 -68.91 -49.11 -14.18
CA LYS A 208 -68.25 -49.27 -12.87
C LYS A 208 -66.81 -49.82 -13.00
N TYR A 209 -66.61 -50.87 -13.79
CA TYR A 209 -65.29 -51.49 -13.98
C TYR A 209 -64.29 -50.57 -14.69
N ARG A 210 -64.72 -49.82 -15.72
CA ARG A 210 -63.85 -48.88 -16.45
C ARG A 210 -63.46 -47.68 -15.57
N PHE A 211 -64.39 -47.21 -14.74
CA PHE A 211 -64.13 -46.15 -13.78
C PHE A 211 -63.09 -46.56 -12.74
N VAL A 212 -63.28 -47.73 -12.10
CA VAL A 212 -62.34 -48.24 -11.10
C VAL A 212 -60.96 -48.49 -11.71
N LEU A 213 -60.89 -49.09 -12.91
CA LEU A 213 -59.61 -49.28 -13.62
C LEU A 213 -58.91 -47.95 -13.94
N GLY A 214 -59.65 -46.96 -14.42
CA GLY A 214 -59.13 -45.61 -14.64
C GLY A 214 -58.60 -44.97 -13.35
N ALA A 215 -59.29 -45.14 -12.22
CA ALA A 215 -58.86 -44.64 -10.93
C ALA A 215 -57.53 -45.28 -10.46
N PHE A 216 -57.34 -46.59 -10.65
CA PHE A 216 -56.07 -47.26 -10.33
C PHE A 216 -54.91 -46.79 -11.23
N ILE A 217 -55.15 -46.60 -12.52
CA ILE A 217 -54.13 -46.07 -13.45
C ILE A 217 -53.75 -44.64 -13.07
N VAL A 218 -54.73 -43.76 -12.85
CA VAL A 218 -54.48 -42.37 -12.44
C VAL A 218 -53.79 -42.33 -11.08
N GLY A 219 -54.21 -43.15 -10.11
CA GLY A 219 -53.56 -43.27 -8.80
C GLY A 219 -52.10 -43.70 -8.90
N PHE A 220 -51.80 -44.67 -9.76
CA PHE A 220 -50.44 -45.11 -10.03
C PHE A 220 -49.57 -43.98 -10.62
N VAL A 221 -50.07 -43.27 -11.63
CA VAL A 221 -49.34 -42.16 -12.25
C VAL A 221 -49.14 -41.02 -11.24
N MET A 222 -50.19 -40.60 -10.54
CA MET A 222 -50.14 -39.51 -9.55
C MET A 222 -49.15 -39.81 -8.43
N PHE A 223 -49.14 -41.03 -7.90
CA PHE A 223 -48.20 -41.41 -6.84
C PHE A 223 -46.74 -41.34 -7.31
N ASN A 224 -46.43 -41.82 -8.51
CA ASN A 224 -45.09 -41.74 -9.08
C ASN A 224 -44.68 -40.28 -9.35
N THR A 225 -45.59 -39.44 -9.83
CA THR A 225 -45.35 -38.00 -10.04
C THR A 225 -45.08 -37.28 -8.71
N ILE A 226 -45.87 -37.52 -7.67
CA ILE A 226 -45.64 -36.94 -6.34
C ILE A 226 -44.27 -37.36 -5.79
N PHE A 227 -43.90 -38.63 -5.93
CA PHE A 227 -42.57 -39.09 -5.50
C PHE A 227 -41.44 -38.38 -6.28
N MET A 228 -41.58 -38.21 -7.60
CA MET A 228 -40.60 -37.46 -8.40
C MET A 228 -40.46 -36.02 -7.93
N LEU A 229 -41.57 -35.34 -7.63
CA LEU A 229 -41.58 -33.98 -7.11
C LEU A 229 -40.90 -33.89 -5.73
N LEU A 230 -41.20 -34.81 -4.82
CA LEU A 230 -40.52 -34.88 -3.53
C LEU A 230 -39.02 -35.11 -3.69
N ASN A 231 -38.59 -35.98 -4.61
CA ASN A 231 -37.17 -36.19 -4.93
C ASN A 231 -36.52 -34.96 -5.57
N PHE A 232 -37.27 -34.16 -6.32
CA PHE A 232 -36.78 -32.88 -6.85
C PHE A 232 -36.61 -31.84 -5.73
N ILE A 233 -37.59 -31.69 -4.84
CA ILE A 233 -37.52 -30.82 -3.66
C ILE A 233 -36.37 -31.25 -2.73
N SER A 234 -36.17 -32.56 -2.54
CA SER A 234 -35.02 -33.14 -1.82
C SER A 234 -33.68 -32.63 -2.35
N LYS A 235 -33.55 -32.55 -3.69
CA LYS A 235 -32.34 -32.03 -4.34
C LYS A 235 -32.20 -30.51 -4.20
N LEU A 236 -33.29 -29.77 -4.29
CA LEU A 236 -33.28 -28.30 -4.09
C LEU A 236 -32.98 -27.89 -2.65
N THR A 237 -33.35 -28.71 -1.68
CA THR A 237 -33.18 -28.43 -0.24
C THR A 237 -31.98 -29.13 0.39
N GLU A 238 -31.18 -29.86 -0.42
CA GLU A 238 -30.02 -30.67 -0.01
C GLU A 238 -30.31 -31.71 1.09
N LYS A 239 -31.58 -32.07 1.30
CA LYS A 239 -32.03 -33.05 2.30
C LYS A 239 -32.39 -34.35 1.61
N ASN A 240 -31.62 -35.41 1.83
CA ASN A 240 -31.84 -36.71 1.20
C ASN A 240 -33.11 -37.42 1.73
N ILE A 241 -34.06 -37.74 0.84
CA ILE A 241 -35.25 -38.58 1.15
C ILE A 241 -34.92 -40.09 1.03
N ARG A 242 -33.65 -40.44 0.88
CA ARG A 242 -33.20 -41.83 0.74
C ARG A 242 -33.15 -42.51 2.09
N SER A 243 -33.66 -43.73 2.20
CA SER A 243 -33.46 -44.58 3.38
C SER A 243 -31.99 -44.95 3.54
N GLU A 244 -31.53 -45.09 4.78
CA GLU A 244 -30.15 -45.47 5.09
C GLU A 244 -29.80 -46.80 4.39
N CYS A 245 -28.79 -46.73 3.53
CA CYS A 245 -28.33 -47.89 2.76
C CYS A 245 -26.92 -48.23 3.24
N ARG A 246 -26.72 -49.48 3.69
CA ARG A 246 -25.43 -49.97 4.23
C ARG A 246 -24.25 -49.82 3.26
N TYR A 247 -24.54 -49.76 1.96
CA TYR A 247 -23.56 -49.66 0.87
C TYR A 247 -23.45 -48.24 0.27
N TYR A 248 -24.05 -47.22 0.89
CA TYR A 248 -23.98 -45.82 0.41
C TYR A 248 -23.16 -44.98 1.39
N LYS A 249 -21.96 -44.55 0.99
CA LYS A 249 -21.04 -43.74 1.81
C LYS A 249 -20.53 -42.56 0.98
N ASN A 250 -20.35 -41.40 1.62
CA ASN A 250 -19.74 -40.20 1.02
C ASN A 250 -20.38 -39.74 -0.32
N GLY A 251 -21.69 -39.90 -0.47
CA GLY A 251 -22.43 -39.43 -1.65
C GLY A 251 -22.44 -40.40 -2.84
N TYR A 252 -21.79 -41.55 -2.76
CA TYR A 252 -21.80 -42.59 -3.81
C TYR A 252 -22.12 -43.99 -3.27
N CYS A 253 -22.60 -44.85 -4.17
CA CYS A 253 -22.83 -46.26 -3.88
C CYS A 253 -21.50 -47.01 -4.02
N ASP A 254 -21.14 -47.78 -3.00
CA ASP A 254 -19.93 -48.61 -2.96
C ASP A 254 -19.88 -49.57 -4.17
N SER A 255 -18.70 -49.72 -4.77
CA SER A 255 -18.43 -50.63 -5.89
C SER A 255 -18.65 -52.10 -5.51
N GLU A 256 -18.57 -52.46 -4.24
CA GLU A 256 -18.82 -53.81 -3.75
C GLU A 256 -20.32 -54.16 -3.59
N CYS A 257 -21.22 -53.22 -3.90
CA CYS A 257 -22.66 -53.45 -3.78
C CYS A 257 -23.16 -54.47 -4.84
N LYS A 258 -23.25 -55.74 -4.44
CA LYS A 258 -23.77 -56.86 -5.27
C LYS A 258 -25.24 -56.71 -5.70
N ILE A 259 -25.95 -55.74 -5.13
CA ILE A 259 -27.39 -55.48 -5.35
C ILE A 259 -27.59 -54.30 -6.34
N ARG A 260 -26.52 -53.58 -6.69
CA ARG A 260 -26.56 -52.42 -7.61
C ARG A 260 -27.30 -52.73 -8.90
N GLY A 261 -28.25 -51.86 -9.28
CA GLY A 261 -29.03 -51.97 -10.51
C GLY A 261 -30.15 -53.03 -10.51
N LYS A 262 -30.28 -53.84 -9.46
CA LYS A 262 -31.37 -54.82 -9.33
C LYS A 262 -32.59 -54.22 -8.66
N ILE A 263 -33.77 -54.83 -8.85
CA ILE A 263 -35.04 -54.44 -8.20
C ILE A 263 -34.89 -54.37 -6.67
N LYS A 264 -34.06 -55.26 -6.08
CA LYS A 264 -33.72 -55.25 -4.64
C LYS A 264 -33.06 -53.93 -4.19
N CYS A 265 -32.30 -53.25 -5.06
CA CYS A 265 -31.70 -51.95 -4.76
C CYS A 265 -32.77 -50.85 -4.65
N VAL A 266 -33.78 -50.88 -5.52
CA VAL A 266 -34.90 -49.93 -5.47
C VAL A 266 -35.70 -50.13 -4.19
N LYS A 267 -35.92 -51.39 -3.78
CA LYS A 267 -36.59 -51.74 -2.52
C LYS A 267 -35.86 -51.20 -1.28
N GLU A 268 -34.52 -51.28 -1.23
CA GLU A 268 -33.74 -50.69 -0.12
C GLU A 268 -33.64 -49.17 -0.20
N LYS A 269 -33.55 -48.60 -1.40
CA LYS A 269 -33.37 -47.17 -1.62
C LYS A 269 -34.64 -46.37 -1.27
N HIS A 270 -35.80 -46.87 -1.69
CA HIS A 270 -37.10 -46.25 -1.48
C HIS A 270 -38.18 -47.34 -1.25
N PRO A 271 -38.27 -47.88 -0.03
CA PRO A 271 -39.17 -49.00 0.28
C PRO A 271 -40.66 -48.65 0.06
N THR A 272 -41.04 -47.39 0.32
CA THR A 272 -42.43 -46.92 0.17
C THR A 272 -42.92 -47.00 -1.27
N ILE A 273 -42.13 -46.55 -2.24
CA ILE A 273 -42.51 -46.61 -3.67
C ILE A 273 -42.68 -48.04 -4.12
N TYR A 274 -41.73 -48.89 -3.75
CA TYR A 274 -41.67 -50.27 -4.23
C TYR A 274 -42.93 -51.04 -3.85
N TRP A 275 -43.34 -50.95 -2.57
CA TRP A 275 -44.53 -51.64 -2.08
C TRP A 275 -45.83 -51.05 -2.64
N VAL A 276 -45.96 -49.72 -2.69
CA VAL A 276 -47.17 -49.06 -3.21
C VAL A 276 -47.37 -49.34 -4.69
N ASN A 277 -46.31 -49.31 -5.51
CA ASN A 277 -46.41 -49.63 -6.93
C ASN A 277 -46.79 -51.10 -7.18
N ILE A 278 -46.29 -52.03 -6.36
CA ILE A 278 -46.73 -53.44 -6.41
C ILE A 278 -48.22 -53.57 -6.06
N CYS A 279 -48.68 -52.88 -5.01
CA CYS A 279 -50.10 -52.87 -4.65
C CYS A 279 -50.99 -52.34 -5.79
N PHE A 280 -50.58 -51.26 -6.47
CA PHE A 280 -51.32 -50.74 -7.64
C PHE A 280 -51.37 -51.75 -8.79
N ILE A 281 -50.24 -52.39 -9.12
CA ILE A 281 -50.18 -53.42 -10.18
C ILE A 281 -51.09 -54.61 -9.84
N LEU A 282 -51.05 -55.09 -8.59
CA LEU A 282 -51.92 -56.18 -8.13
C LEU A 282 -53.40 -55.78 -8.16
N GLY A 283 -53.73 -54.53 -7.80
CA GLY A 283 -55.09 -54.00 -7.89
C GLY A 283 -55.62 -53.97 -9.33
N ILE A 284 -54.80 -53.52 -10.29
CA ILE A 284 -55.15 -53.52 -11.72
C ILE A 284 -55.42 -54.96 -12.20
N ILE A 285 -54.52 -55.89 -11.87
CA ILE A 285 -54.67 -57.31 -12.24
C ILE A 285 -55.95 -57.89 -11.63
N SER A 286 -56.24 -57.60 -10.35
CA SER A 286 -57.44 -58.07 -9.67
C SER A 286 -58.73 -57.58 -10.35
N ILE A 287 -58.79 -56.32 -10.77
CA ILE A 287 -59.95 -55.76 -11.48
C ILE A 287 -60.14 -56.41 -12.84
N VAL A 288 -59.05 -56.65 -13.58
CA VAL A 288 -59.10 -57.36 -14.86
C VAL A 288 -59.62 -58.79 -14.68
N ILE A 289 -59.14 -59.50 -13.66
CA ILE A 289 -59.61 -60.85 -13.32
C ILE A 289 -61.11 -60.83 -12.97
N ILE A 290 -61.55 -59.90 -12.12
CA ILE A 290 -62.97 -59.76 -11.74
C ILE A 290 -63.84 -59.48 -12.97
N TYR A 291 -63.38 -58.61 -13.88
CA TYR A 291 -64.08 -58.33 -15.14
C TYR A 291 -64.21 -59.59 -16.01
N TYR A 292 -63.15 -60.39 -16.15
CA TYR A 292 -63.22 -61.64 -16.92
C TYR A 292 -64.12 -62.69 -16.27
N ILE A 293 -64.14 -62.79 -14.93
CA ILE A 293 -65.03 -63.70 -14.19
C ILE A 293 -66.50 -63.33 -14.40
N ASP A 294 -66.83 -62.04 -14.33
CA ASP A 294 -68.18 -61.51 -14.56
C ASP A 294 -68.60 -61.68 -16.03
N TYR A 295 -67.67 -61.45 -16.98
CA TYR A 295 -67.92 -61.59 -18.42
C TYR A 295 -68.20 -63.04 -18.86
N TYR A 296 -67.48 -64.03 -18.30
CA TYR A 296 -67.71 -65.45 -18.59
C TYR A 296 -68.77 -66.10 -17.69
N ASN A 297 -69.43 -65.31 -16.83
CA ASN A 297 -70.50 -65.74 -15.92
C ASN A 297 -70.15 -66.99 -15.08
N ILE A 298 -68.87 -67.16 -14.72
CA ILE A 298 -68.36 -68.37 -14.05
C ILE A 298 -69.02 -68.59 -12.69
N ILE A 299 -69.54 -67.52 -12.06
CA ILE A 299 -70.23 -67.59 -10.77
C ILE A 299 -71.51 -68.42 -10.85
N SER A 300 -72.23 -68.45 -11.99
CA SER A 300 -73.41 -69.31 -12.14
C SER A 300 -73.07 -70.78 -12.35
N HIS A 301 -71.84 -71.11 -12.74
CA HIS A 301 -71.37 -72.48 -13.00
C HIS A 301 -70.69 -73.15 -11.80
N ILE A 302 -70.41 -72.39 -10.73
CA ILE A 302 -69.80 -72.87 -9.47
C ILE A 302 -70.84 -73.00 -8.35
N PHE A 303 -71.98 -72.30 -8.43
CA PHE A 303 -73.05 -72.32 -7.43
C PHE A 303 -74.35 -73.03 -7.87
N PHE A 304 -74.31 -73.79 -8.97
CA PHE A 304 -75.34 -74.75 -9.37
C PHE A 304 -74.72 -76.06 -9.81
#